data_AF-A0A085ZRQ7-F1
#
_entry.id   AF-A0A085ZRQ7-F1
#
_cell.length_a   1.000
_cell.length_b   1.000
_cell.length_c   1.000
_cell.angle_alpha   90.00
_cell.angle_beta   90.00
_cell.angle_gamma   90.00
#
_symmetry.space_group_name_H-M   'P 1'
#
loop_
_entity.id
_entity.type
_entity.pdbx_description
1 polymer ?
#
loop_
_entity_poly.entity_id
_entity_poly.type
_entity_poly.pdbx_seq_one_letter_code
_entity_poly.pdbx_strand_id
1 'polypeptide(L)'
;MSFHIYIKNKQKIKYDQLLNNKHLPAETKISFGINPQEPLDGYSKFYLPKLSSRGVAVTTNPDKYDVEVNVGATKDDWRLAVKISLALGEINDSTIEPEFDDEISLDKFEKNYNEKWIEEVKHLSMESFIHMIQETGGALTFMGCIRHYYAGDYIINKLSQNIHSPEMLNDRLIEEIRKIQYLEDQENDIEFPSVRIMDFPDEKEEKSITIFPANFKVLLPKADYIFLIKKNEAIVKVAFDDFIKYIAPKAKRVDEFQYIIYPVQENEHYQMLLHFKSIETI
;
A
#
# COMPACT_ATOMS: atom_id res chain seq x y z
N MET A 1 -6.91 10.39 6.45
CA MET A 1 -6.86 11.78 5.95
C MET A 1 -6.18 11.78 4.60
N SER A 2 -6.72 12.58 3.70
CA SER A 2 -6.40 12.67 2.28
C SER A 2 -6.68 14.10 1.82
N PHE A 3 -6.08 14.49 0.69
CA PHE A 3 -6.42 15.71 -0.03
C PHE A 3 -7.10 15.34 -1.34
N HIS A 4 -8.20 16.01 -1.65
CA HIS A 4 -9.05 15.71 -2.80
C HIS A 4 -9.00 16.84 -3.86
N ILE A 5 -8.98 16.44 -5.14
CA ILE A 5 -9.09 17.34 -6.27
C ILE A 5 -10.18 16.82 -7.19
N TYR A 6 -11.21 17.63 -7.40
CA TYR A 6 -12.39 17.24 -8.17
C TYR A 6 -12.34 17.80 -9.59
N ILE A 7 -12.73 16.98 -10.57
CA ILE A 7 -12.83 17.35 -11.98
C ILE A 7 -14.18 16.87 -12.50
N LYS A 8 -14.95 17.74 -13.15
CA LYS A 8 -16.25 17.36 -13.70
C LYS A 8 -16.10 16.29 -14.79
N ASN A 9 -16.91 15.24 -14.67
CA ASN A 9 -16.96 14.15 -15.64
C ASN A 9 -17.92 14.55 -16.78
N LYS A 10 -17.38 14.89 -17.96
CA LYS A 10 -18.19 15.24 -19.14
C LYS A 10 -18.23 14.11 -20.18
N GLN A 11 -17.26 13.22 -20.13
CA GLN A 11 -17.18 12.08 -21.03
C GLN A 11 -16.45 10.90 -20.38
N LYS A 12 -16.74 9.68 -20.85
CA LYS A 12 -16.02 8.50 -20.40
C LYS A 12 -14.59 8.52 -20.91
N ILE A 13 -13.64 8.68 -20.00
CA ILE A 13 -12.20 8.61 -20.25
C ILE A 13 -11.73 7.17 -20.10
N LYS A 14 -10.90 6.69 -21.03
CA LYS A 14 -10.15 5.44 -20.90
C LYS A 14 -8.83 5.65 -20.18
N TYR A 15 -8.30 4.59 -19.57
CA TYR A 15 -6.97 4.62 -18.96
C TYR A 15 -5.88 5.05 -19.94
N ASP A 16 -5.90 4.56 -21.18
CA ASP A 16 -4.90 4.92 -22.20
C ASP A 16 -4.94 6.41 -22.58
N GLN A 17 -6.10 7.04 -22.63
CA GLN A 17 -6.24 8.46 -22.92
C GLN A 17 -5.59 9.30 -21.82
N LEU A 18 -5.78 8.91 -20.56
CA LEU A 18 -5.14 9.56 -19.42
C LEU A 18 -3.61 9.32 -19.44
N LEU A 19 -3.17 8.07 -19.57
CA LEU A 19 -1.74 7.71 -19.53
C LEU A 19 -0.92 8.31 -20.68
N ASN A 20 -1.54 8.54 -21.84
CA ASN A 20 -0.88 9.15 -23.00
C ASN A 20 -1.03 10.68 -23.05
N ASN A 21 -1.67 11.30 -22.06
CA ASN A 21 -1.80 12.75 -22.01
C ASN A 21 -0.42 13.39 -21.73
N LYS A 22 -0.14 14.53 -22.39
CA LYS A 22 1.14 15.25 -22.33
C LYS A 22 1.57 15.66 -20.92
N HIS A 23 0.63 15.77 -19.97
CA HIS A 23 0.91 16.16 -18.59
C HIS A 23 1.47 14.99 -17.76
N LEU A 24 1.16 13.74 -18.12
CA LEU A 24 1.59 12.57 -17.34
C LEU A 24 2.99 12.11 -17.75
N PRO A 25 3.84 11.71 -16.78
CA PRO A 25 5.07 10.99 -17.06
C PRO A 25 4.81 9.67 -17.79
N ALA A 26 5.63 9.33 -18.78
CA ALA A 26 5.46 8.11 -19.60
C ALA A 26 5.60 6.82 -18.77
N GLU A 27 6.32 6.89 -17.65
CA GLU A 27 6.55 5.80 -16.72
C GLU A 27 5.37 5.56 -15.74
N THR A 28 4.33 6.38 -15.74
CA THR A 28 3.16 6.19 -14.88
C THR A 28 2.52 4.81 -15.10
N LYS A 29 2.26 4.11 -14.00
CA LYS A 29 1.61 2.79 -13.97
C LYS A 29 0.30 2.84 -13.21
N ILE A 30 -0.53 1.82 -13.44
CA ILE A 30 -1.78 1.61 -12.72
C ILE A 30 -1.65 0.32 -11.92
N SER A 31 -2.02 0.36 -10.64
CA SER A 31 -2.05 -0.82 -9.78
C SER A 31 -3.08 -1.85 -10.26
N PHE A 32 -2.91 -3.11 -9.87
CA PHE A 32 -3.89 -4.20 -10.07
C PHE A 32 -4.13 -4.67 -11.52
N GLY A 33 -3.22 -4.38 -12.46
CA GLY A 33 -3.21 -5.04 -13.77
C GLY A 33 -4.41 -4.70 -14.67
N ILE A 34 -4.83 -3.43 -14.64
CA ILE A 34 -5.97 -2.93 -15.42
C ILE A 34 -5.65 -2.92 -16.92
N ASN A 35 -6.65 -3.25 -17.74
CA ASN A 35 -6.56 -3.14 -19.19
C ASN A 35 -6.62 -1.66 -19.62
N PRO A 36 -5.60 -1.12 -20.31
CA PRO A 36 -5.57 0.30 -20.70
C PRO A 36 -6.75 0.75 -21.57
N GLN A 37 -7.44 -0.16 -22.24
CA GLN A 37 -8.60 0.16 -23.09
C GLN A 37 -9.93 0.29 -22.34
N GLU A 38 -9.95 -0.09 -21.06
CA GLU A 38 -11.14 0.01 -20.22
C GLU A 38 -11.39 1.48 -19.80
N PRO A 39 -12.66 1.83 -19.53
CA PRO A 39 -12.98 3.13 -18.95
C PRO A 39 -12.35 3.26 -17.57
N LEU A 40 -11.88 4.46 -17.25
CA LEU A 40 -11.56 4.90 -15.91
C LEU A 40 -12.87 4.98 -15.12
N ASP A 41 -13.20 3.90 -14.41
CA ASP A 41 -14.45 3.71 -13.69
C ASP A 41 -14.18 3.05 -12.33
N GLY A 42 -14.98 3.41 -11.32
CA GLY A 42 -14.78 2.98 -9.95
C GLY A 42 -13.47 3.52 -9.34
N TYR A 43 -12.66 2.63 -8.77
CA TYR A 43 -11.43 2.96 -8.06
C TYR A 43 -10.19 2.53 -8.85
N SER A 44 -9.25 3.46 -9.02
CA SER A 44 -7.95 3.21 -9.64
C SER A 44 -6.83 3.84 -8.84
N LYS A 45 -5.63 3.26 -8.93
CA LYS A 45 -4.44 3.83 -8.30
C LYS A 45 -3.31 3.95 -9.29
N PHE A 46 -2.84 5.19 -9.48
CA PHE A 46 -1.75 5.55 -10.36
C PHE A 46 -0.48 5.78 -9.56
N TYR A 47 0.66 5.38 -10.10
CA TYR A 47 1.93 5.52 -9.39
C TYR A 47 3.13 5.61 -10.32
N LEU A 48 4.22 6.15 -9.81
CA LEU A 48 5.53 6.19 -10.45
C LEU A 48 6.40 5.11 -9.81
N PRO A 49 6.82 4.07 -10.55
CA PRO A 49 7.67 3.02 -10.01
C PRO A 49 8.92 3.57 -9.31
N LYS A 50 9.24 3.01 -8.15
CA LYS A 50 10.37 3.39 -7.27
C LYS A 50 10.29 4.77 -6.63
N LEU A 51 9.38 5.64 -7.07
CA LEU A 51 9.20 7.00 -6.55
C LEU A 51 8.00 7.11 -5.61
N SER A 52 6.89 6.47 -5.97
CA SER A 52 5.64 6.51 -5.21
C SER A 52 5.66 5.65 -3.94
N SER A 53 5.15 6.17 -2.83
CA SER A 53 4.89 5.38 -1.61
C SER A 53 3.43 4.93 -1.54
N ARG A 54 2.50 5.84 -1.80
CA ARG A 54 1.04 5.61 -1.70
C ARG A 54 0.39 5.56 -3.07
N GLY A 55 0.98 6.26 -4.03
CA GLY A 55 0.36 6.54 -5.33
C GLY A 55 -0.77 7.55 -5.18
N VAL A 56 -1.49 7.76 -6.27
CA VAL A 56 -2.63 8.65 -6.37
C VAL A 56 -3.86 7.83 -6.70
N ALA A 57 -4.87 7.90 -5.83
CA ALA A 57 -6.14 7.25 -6.11
C ALA A 57 -6.97 8.16 -7.01
N VAL A 58 -7.65 7.56 -7.99
CA VAL A 58 -8.68 8.23 -8.78
C VAL A 58 -9.95 7.44 -8.63
N THR A 59 -10.94 8.06 -8.01
CA THR A 59 -12.29 7.51 -7.90
C THR A 59 -13.19 8.22 -8.89
N THR A 60 -13.99 7.46 -9.63
CA THR A 60 -14.92 8.01 -10.62
C THR A 60 -16.34 7.77 -10.19
N ASN A 61 -17.17 8.81 -10.31
CA ASN A 61 -18.62 8.71 -10.22
C ASN A 61 -19.25 9.36 -11.48
N PRO A 62 -20.59 9.31 -11.63
CA PRO A 62 -21.25 9.86 -12.83
C PRO A 62 -20.97 11.35 -13.11
N ASP A 63 -20.72 12.14 -12.07
CA ASP A 63 -20.64 13.59 -12.16
C ASP A 63 -19.20 14.12 -12.12
N LYS A 64 -18.29 13.39 -11.49
CA LYS A 64 -16.90 13.84 -11.26
C LYS A 64 -15.89 12.70 -11.14
N TYR A 65 -14.65 13.06 -11.44
CA TYR A 65 -13.45 12.39 -11.01
C TYR A 65 -12.99 13.01 -9.68
N ASP A 66 -12.53 12.17 -8.76
CA ASP A 66 -11.93 12.54 -7.49
C ASP A 66 -10.49 12.00 -7.47
N VAL A 67 -9.53 12.91 -7.53
CA VAL A 67 -8.10 12.61 -7.46
C VAL A 67 -7.65 12.81 -6.01
N GLU A 68 -7.30 11.71 -5.36
CA GLU A 68 -7.03 11.65 -3.93
C GLU A 68 -5.53 11.36 -3.67
N VAL A 69 -4.92 12.20 -2.84
CA VAL A 69 -3.59 11.97 -2.28
C VAL A 69 -3.69 11.67 -0.79
N ASN A 70 -3.24 10.49 -0.40
CA ASN A 70 -3.28 10.05 1.00
C ASN A 70 -2.08 10.57 1.80
N VAL A 71 -2.24 10.69 3.12
CA VAL A 71 -1.10 10.89 4.02
C VAL A 71 -0.06 9.78 3.85
N GLY A 72 1.22 10.15 4.01
CA GLY A 72 2.37 9.28 3.77
C GLY A 72 2.76 9.15 2.30
N ALA A 73 2.18 9.98 1.43
CA ALA A 73 2.53 10.10 0.01
C ALA A 73 3.87 10.82 -0.18
N THR A 74 4.66 10.40 -1.17
CA THR A 74 5.88 11.12 -1.53
C THR A 74 5.54 12.43 -2.25
N LYS A 75 6.50 13.36 -2.32
CA LYS A 75 6.38 14.54 -3.19
C LYS A 75 6.04 14.17 -4.64
N ASP A 76 6.51 13.01 -5.11
CA ASP A 76 6.27 12.53 -6.46
C ASP A 76 4.82 12.06 -6.64
N ASP A 77 4.19 11.53 -5.59
CA ASP A 77 2.75 11.25 -5.57
C ASP A 77 1.94 12.56 -5.64
N TRP A 78 2.32 13.60 -4.89
CA TRP A 78 1.67 14.91 -4.98
C TRP A 78 1.79 15.54 -6.37
N ARG A 79 2.98 15.50 -6.97
CA ARG A 79 3.20 15.95 -8.35
C ARG A 79 2.33 15.17 -9.33
N LEU A 80 2.29 13.83 -9.17
CA LEU A 80 1.49 12.97 -10.02
C LEU A 80 0.00 13.34 -9.93
N ALA A 81 -0.51 13.67 -8.74
CA ALA A 81 -1.92 14.07 -8.57
C ALA A 81 -2.25 15.38 -9.28
N VAL A 82 -1.36 16.37 -9.20
CA VAL A 82 -1.49 17.62 -9.98
C VAL A 82 -1.51 17.32 -11.48
N LYS A 83 -0.61 16.46 -11.97
CA LYS A 83 -0.54 16.10 -13.40
C LYS A 83 -1.75 15.29 -13.87
N ILE A 84 -2.26 14.37 -13.05
CA ILE A 84 -3.51 13.64 -13.32
C ILE A 84 -4.69 14.61 -13.40
N SER A 85 -4.79 15.54 -12.45
CA SER A 85 -5.87 16.53 -12.43
C SER A 85 -5.85 17.44 -13.66
N LEU A 86 -4.67 17.91 -14.07
CA LEU A 86 -4.49 18.68 -15.30
C LEU A 86 -4.90 17.88 -16.54
N ALA A 87 -4.47 16.63 -16.65
CA ALA A 87 -4.83 15.77 -17.78
C ALA A 87 -6.34 15.48 -17.83
N LEU A 88 -6.97 15.15 -16.70
CA LEU A 88 -8.41 14.93 -16.63
C LEU A 88 -9.19 16.20 -16.97
N GLY A 89 -8.75 17.36 -16.50
CA GLY A 89 -9.34 18.65 -16.83
C GLY A 89 -9.20 18.99 -18.31
N GLU A 90 -8.02 18.76 -18.92
CA GLU A 90 -7.81 18.94 -20.36
C GLU A 90 -8.70 18.02 -21.19
N ILE A 91 -8.73 16.72 -20.86
CA ILE A 91 -9.54 15.74 -21.60
C ILE A 91 -11.04 16.07 -21.48
N ASN A 92 -11.51 16.48 -20.30
CA ASN A 92 -12.92 16.86 -20.11
C ASN A 92 -13.26 18.30 -20.54
N ASP A 93 -12.30 19.09 -21.03
CA ASP A 93 -12.45 20.53 -21.23
C ASP A 93 -13.10 21.19 -20.00
N SER A 94 -12.58 20.87 -18.80
CA SER A 94 -13.17 21.22 -17.52
C SER A 94 -12.19 21.99 -16.64
N THR A 95 -12.77 22.82 -15.79
CA THR A 95 -12.17 23.40 -14.59
C THR A 95 -11.92 22.34 -13.52
N ILE A 96 -11.10 22.71 -12.53
CA ILE A 96 -10.65 21.87 -11.41
C ILE A 96 -11.11 22.54 -10.11
N GLU A 97 -11.65 21.75 -9.18
CA GLU A 97 -12.11 22.16 -7.85
C GLU A 97 -11.29 21.44 -6.76
N PRO A 98 -10.25 22.09 -6.21
CA PRO A 98 -9.45 21.55 -5.11
C PRO A 98 -10.22 21.62 -3.78
N GLU A 99 -9.99 20.70 -2.85
CA GLU A 99 -10.80 20.53 -1.62
C GLU A 99 -11.01 21.80 -0.78
N PHE A 100 -10.04 22.71 -0.75
CA PHE A 100 -10.07 23.92 0.09
C PHE A 100 -10.06 25.22 -0.71
N ASP A 101 -10.32 25.15 -2.01
CA ASP A 101 -10.31 26.31 -2.90
C ASP A 101 -11.52 26.30 -3.83
N ASP A 102 -11.85 27.47 -4.39
CA ASP A 102 -12.87 27.58 -5.42
C ASP A 102 -12.45 26.88 -6.72
N GLU A 103 -13.43 26.62 -7.58
CA GLU A 103 -13.21 26.13 -8.93
C GLU A 103 -12.31 27.08 -9.75
N ILE A 104 -11.28 26.53 -10.38
CA ILE A 104 -10.27 27.28 -11.12
C ILE A 104 -9.94 26.66 -12.49
N SER A 105 -9.37 27.48 -13.38
CA SER A 105 -8.86 27.03 -14.67
C SER A 105 -7.60 26.18 -14.52
N LEU A 106 -7.31 25.36 -15.54
CA LEU A 106 -6.10 24.56 -15.67
C LEU A 106 -4.82 25.39 -15.45
N ASP A 107 -4.70 26.54 -16.11
CA ASP A 107 -3.53 27.42 -15.98
C ASP A 107 -3.33 27.96 -14.56
N LYS A 108 -4.45 28.33 -13.91
CA LYS A 108 -4.40 28.82 -12.52
C LYS A 108 -4.09 27.69 -11.56
N PHE A 109 -4.61 26.50 -11.80
CA PHE A 109 -4.28 25.30 -11.04
C PHE A 109 -2.80 24.96 -11.15
N GLU A 110 -2.22 24.87 -12.35
CA GLU A 110 -0.79 24.60 -12.53
C GLU A 110 0.10 25.65 -11.84
N LYS A 111 -0.33 26.92 -11.85
CA LYS A 111 0.39 27.99 -11.16
C LYS A 111 0.32 27.90 -9.64
N ASN A 112 -0.84 27.53 -9.08
CA ASN A 112 -1.08 27.51 -7.63
C ASN A 112 -0.54 26.24 -6.97
N TYR A 113 -0.76 25.08 -7.59
CA TYR A 113 -0.40 23.76 -7.05
C TYR A 113 0.94 23.31 -7.63
N ASN A 114 1.99 24.02 -7.25
CA ASN A 114 3.36 23.83 -7.73
C ASN A 114 4.27 23.23 -6.64
N GLU A 115 5.57 23.12 -6.93
CA GLU A 115 6.58 22.59 -6.00
C GLU A 115 6.58 23.23 -4.62
N LYS A 116 6.37 24.55 -4.55
CA LYS A 116 6.33 25.27 -3.28
C LYS A 116 5.14 24.81 -2.44
N TRP A 117 3.97 24.70 -3.06
CA TRP A 117 2.77 24.18 -2.39
C TRP A 117 2.97 22.74 -1.92
N ILE A 118 3.56 21.87 -2.76
CA ILE A 118 3.84 20.47 -2.39
C ILE A 118 4.73 20.39 -1.15
N GLU A 119 5.79 21.21 -1.07
CA GLU A 119 6.67 21.26 0.09
C GLU A 119 5.95 21.75 1.36
N GLU A 120 4.97 22.65 1.23
CA GLU A 120 4.15 23.14 2.34
C GLU A 120 3.13 22.09 2.83
N VAL A 121 2.57 21.26 1.93
CA VAL A 121 1.47 20.35 2.27
C VAL A 121 1.88 18.91 2.52
N LYS A 122 3.02 18.43 2.00
CA LYS A 122 3.39 17.00 2.09
C LYS A 122 3.51 16.48 3.52
N HIS A 123 3.71 17.39 4.48
CA HIS A 123 3.80 17.05 5.89
C HIS A 123 2.50 17.15 6.68
N LEU A 124 1.46 17.73 6.09
CA LEU A 124 0.18 17.92 6.74
C LEU A 124 -0.45 16.58 7.11
N SER A 125 -1.24 16.60 8.19
CA SER A 125 -2.06 15.48 8.66
C SER A 125 -1.31 14.26 9.20
N MET A 126 0.02 14.27 9.25
CA MET A 126 0.79 13.17 9.83
C MET A 126 0.69 13.10 11.36
N GLU A 127 0.65 14.26 12.03
CA GLU A 127 0.46 14.32 13.49
C GLU A 127 -0.84 13.64 13.92
N SER A 128 -1.93 13.86 13.20
CA SER A 128 -3.20 13.21 13.48
C SER A 128 -3.17 11.71 13.21
N PHE A 129 -2.36 11.24 12.26
CA PHE A 129 -2.15 9.81 12.05
C PHE A 129 -1.40 9.16 13.21
N ILE A 130 -0.34 9.82 13.71
CA ILE A 130 0.40 9.35 14.89
C ILE A 130 -0.52 9.32 16.11
N HIS A 131 -1.31 10.36 16.32
CA HIS A 131 -2.30 10.41 17.39
C HIS A 131 -3.31 9.26 17.29
N MET A 132 -3.83 8.99 16.08
CA MET A 132 -4.77 7.89 15.86
C MET A 132 -4.18 6.51 16.14
N ILE A 133 -2.89 6.29 15.82
CA ILE A 133 -2.18 5.05 16.21
C ILE A 133 -2.16 4.91 17.73
N GLN A 134 -1.78 5.99 18.43
CA GLN A 134 -1.68 6.01 19.89
C GLN A 134 -3.04 5.82 20.59
N GLU A 135 -4.12 6.38 20.04
CA GLU A 135 -5.47 6.26 20.61
C GLU A 135 -6.11 4.91 20.37
N THR A 136 -5.93 4.33 19.18
CA THR A 136 -6.58 3.06 18.81
C THR A 136 -5.89 1.84 19.43
N GLY A 137 -4.63 1.98 19.89
CA GLY A 137 -3.85 0.89 20.47
C GLY A 137 -3.56 -0.25 19.47
N GLY A 138 -3.67 0.03 18.17
CA GLY A 138 -3.51 -0.94 17.08
C GLY A 138 -2.69 -0.36 15.92
N ALA A 139 -2.56 -1.14 14.85
CA ALA A 139 -1.88 -0.69 13.65
C ALA A 139 -2.86 -0.09 12.64
N LEU A 140 -2.48 1.03 12.04
CA LEU A 140 -3.15 1.57 10.87
C LEU A 140 -2.60 0.94 9.60
N THR A 141 -3.49 0.69 8.64
CA THR A 141 -3.13 0.15 7.33
C THR A 141 -2.96 1.27 6.32
N PHE A 142 -1.75 1.39 5.80
CA PHE A 142 -1.39 2.23 4.68
C PHE A 142 -1.50 1.37 3.39
N MET A 143 -2.60 1.50 2.65
CA MET A 143 -2.76 0.94 1.29
C MET A 143 -1.75 1.53 0.28
N GLY A 144 -0.63 0.88 0.01
CA GLY A 144 0.34 1.33 -1.00
C GLY A 144 -0.11 1.07 -2.44
N CYS A 145 0.82 1.23 -3.38
CA CYS A 145 0.61 0.98 -4.81
C CYS A 145 0.68 -0.50 -5.17
N ILE A 146 1.52 -1.23 -4.45
CA ILE A 146 1.83 -2.64 -4.71
C ILE A 146 1.50 -3.47 -3.48
N ARG A 147 1.82 -2.96 -2.28
CA ARG A 147 1.67 -3.68 -1.01
C ARG A 147 1.10 -2.78 0.06
N HIS A 148 0.41 -3.37 1.04
CA HIS A 148 0.05 -2.66 2.26
C HIS A 148 1.27 -2.45 3.14
N TYR A 149 1.21 -1.44 3.99
CA TYR A 149 2.15 -1.18 5.07
C TYR A 149 1.37 -0.98 6.36
N TYR A 150 1.84 -1.55 7.47
CA TYR A 150 1.16 -1.47 8.75
C TYR A 150 2.00 -0.68 9.75
N ALA A 151 1.46 0.44 10.22
CA ALA A 151 2.12 1.29 11.21
C ALA A 151 1.36 1.22 12.53
N GLY A 152 1.99 0.64 13.55
CA GLY A 152 1.56 0.70 14.95
C GLY A 152 2.70 1.15 15.85
N ASP A 153 2.62 0.79 17.13
CA ASP A 153 3.61 1.19 18.14
C ASP A 153 5.04 0.77 17.79
N TYR A 154 5.24 -0.40 17.18
CA TYR A 154 6.59 -0.83 16.81
C TYR A 154 7.21 0.12 15.78
N ILE A 155 6.46 0.48 14.75
CA ILE A 155 6.93 1.43 13.73
C ILE A 155 7.13 2.81 14.32
N ILE A 156 6.17 3.33 15.10
CA ILE A 156 6.30 4.65 15.71
C ILE A 156 7.52 4.71 16.63
N ASN A 157 7.72 3.70 17.49
CA ASN A 157 8.89 3.64 18.37
C ASN A 157 10.21 3.54 17.61
N LYS A 158 10.26 2.72 16.54
CA LYS A 158 11.44 2.57 15.68
C LYS A 158 11.80 3.90 15.02
N LEU A 159 10.81 4.58 14.43
CA LEU A 159 11.04 5.81 13.68
C LEU A 159 11.26 7.03 14.58
N SER A 160 10.75 6.97 15.82
CA SER A 160 10.86 8.05 16.79
C SER A 160 12.21 8.18 17.48
N GLN A 161 13.16 7.31 17.17
CA GLN A 161 14.51 7.39 17.72
C GLN A 161 15.30 8.53 17.06
N ASN A 162 15.88 9.43 17.86
CA ASN A 162 16.74 10.52 17.36
C ASN A 162 16.04 11.42 16.31
N ILE A 163 14.78 11.82 16.57
CA ILE A 163 14.11 12.85 15.76
C ILE A 163 14.34 14.22 16.36
N HIS A 164 14.46 15.23 15.49
CA HIS A 164 14.56 16.63 15.88
C HIS A 164 13.37 17.48 15.42
N SER A 165 12.47 16.91 14.61
CA SER A 165 11.24 17.57 14.17
C SER A 165 10.15 16.57 13.74
N PRO A 166 8.86 16.95 13.72
CA PRO A 166 7.78 16.11 13.19
C PRO A 166 7.93 15.75 11.70
N GLU A 167 8.48 16.65 10.89
CA GLU A 167 8.71 16.45 9.46
C GLU A 167 9.70 15.31 9.22
N MET A 168 10.76 15.22 10.02
CA MET A 168 11.72 14.11 9.94
C MET A 168 11.07 12.75 10.23
N LEU A 169 10.12 12.68 11.16
CA LEU A 169 9.36 11.44 11.42
C LEU A 169 8.52 11.07 10.20
N ASN A 170 7.86 12.06 9.61
CA ASN A 170 7.05 11.88 8.41
C ASN A 170 7.90 11.38 7.24
N ASP A 171 9.02 12.03 6.93
CA ASP A 171 9.94 11.60 5.88
C ASP A 171 10.39 10.14 6.08
N ARG A 172 10.75 9.78 7.32
CA ARG A 172 11.13 8.39 7.63
C ARG A 172 9.98 7.41 7.43
N LEU A 173 8.75 7.78 7.78
CA LEU A 173 7.58 6.93 7.58
C LEU A 173 7.28 6.75 6.09
N ILE A 174 7.30 7.83 5.32
CA ILE A 174 7.16 7.80 3.86
C ILE A 174 8.20 6.85 3.25
N GLU A 175 9.44 6.94 3.71
CA GLU A 175 10.52 6.06 3.25
C GLU A 175 10.27 4.60 3.60
N GLU A 176 9.86 4.27 4.83
CA GLU A 176 9.54 2.86 5.18
C GLU A 176 8.37 2.32 4.34
N ILE A 177 7.31 3.11 4.11
CA ILE A 177 6.21 2.73 3.22
C ILE A 177 6.76 2.43 1.82
N ARG A 178 7.61 3.32 1.28
CA ARG A 178 8.21 3.17 -0.06
C ARG A 178 9.10 1.94 -0.16
N LYS A 179 9.91 1.65 0.87
CA LYS A 179 10.76 0.44 0.91
C LYS A 179 9.94 -0.83 0.79
N ILE A 180 8.77 -0.90 1.45
CA ILE A 180 7.88 -2.05 1.33
C ILE A 180 7.25 -2.16 -0.07
N GLN A 181 6.97 -1.04 -0.75
CA GLN A 181 6.48 -1.07 -2.13
C GLN A 181 7.49 -1.69 -3.10
N TYR A 182 8.78 -1.49 -2.87
CA TYR A 182 9.85 -1.93 -3.77
C TYR A 182 10.89 -2.80 -3.05
N LEU A 183 10.41 -3.70 -2.19
CA LEU A 183 11.27 -4.50 -1.32
C LEU A 183 12.31 -5.32 -2.09
N GLU A 184 11.97 -5.71 -3.31
CA GLU A 184 12.83 -6.41 -4.28
C GLU A 184 14.14 -5.66 -4.58
N ASP A 185 14.13 -4.32 -4.50
CA ASP A 185 15.34 -3.50 -4.71
C ASP A 185 16.32 -3.59 -3.52
N GLN A 186 15.89 -4.12 -2.37
CA GLN A 186 16.66 -4.21 -1.14
C GLN A 186 16.91 -5.64 -0.67
N GLU A 187 16.03 -6.56 -1.06
CA GLU A 187 16.02 -7.93 -0.62
C GLU A 187 16.00 -8.84 -1.86
N ASN A 188 17.18 -9.32 -2.27
CA ASN A 188 17.28 -10.27 -3.39
C ASN A 188 16.49 -11.56 -3.11
N ASP A 189 15.97 -12.15 -4.18
CA ASP A 189 15.30 -13.46 -4.22
C ASP A 189 14.15 -13.60 -3.21
N ILE A 190 13.45 -12.50 -2.94
CA ILE A 190 12.28 -12.49 -2.05
C ILE A 190 11.00 -12.80 -2.82
N GLU A 191 10.24 -13.75 -2.30
CA GLU A 191 8.95 -14.15 -2.82
C GLU A 191 7.80 -13.50 -2.04
N PHE A 192 6.66 -13.33 -2.71
CA PHE A 192 5.46 -12.67 -2.18
C PHE A 192 4.28 -13.65 -2.19
N PRO A 193 4.13 -14.50 -1.17
CA PRO A 193 3.04 -15.46 -1.11
C PRO A 193 1.70 -14.71 -1.09
N SER A 194 0.75 -15.19 -1.88
CA SER A 194 -0.59 -14.58 -1.97
C SER A 194 -1.38 -14.83 -0.70
N VAL A 195 -2.19 -13.83 -0.31
CA VAL A 195 -3.25 -14.00 0.69
C VAL A 195 -4.54 -14.40 -0.02
N ARG A 196 -5.24 -15.39 0.51
CA ARG A 196 -6.57 -15.81 0.05
C ARG A 196 -7.56 -15.69 1.19
N ILE A 197 -8.77 -15.24 0.89
CA ILE A 197 -9.88 -15.25 1.84
C ILE A 197 -10.63 -16.57 1.64
N MET A 198 -10.87 -17.30 2.72
CA MET A 198 -11.55 -18.59 2.72
C MET A 198 -12.61 -18.65 3.81
N ASP A 199 -13.74 -19.26 3.46
CA ASP A 199 -14.77 -19.65 4.42
C ASP A 199 -14.41 -21.02 5.00
N PHE A 200 -14.39 -21.13 6.33
CA PHE A 200 -14.14 -22.36 7.04
C PHE A 200 -15.43 -22.79 7.73
N PRO A 201 -15.90 -24.05 7.55
CA PRO A 201 -17.17 -24.49 8.14
C PRO A 201 -17.30 -24.31 9.65
N ASP A 202 -16.18 -24.33 10.37
CA ASP A 202 -16.12 -24.22 11.83
C ASP A 202 -15.91 -22.77 12.32
N GLU A 203 -15.72 -21.82 11.42
CA GLU A 203 -15.52 -20.39 11.73
C GLU A 203 -16.76 -19.60 11.32
N LYS A 204 -17.10 -18.57 12.10
CA LYS A 204 -18.27 -17.71 11.80
C LYS A 204 -17.98 -16.63 10.75
N GLU A 205 -16.71 -16.39 10.47
CA GLU A 205 -16.23 -15.29 9.64
C GLU A 205 -15.19 -15.83 8.66
N GLU A 206 -15.13 -15.22 7.48
CA GLU A 206 -14.09 -15.51 6.50
C GLU A 206 -12.71 -15.25 7.10
N LYS A 207 -11.75 -16.13 6.78
CA LYS A 207 -10.38 -16.04 7.28
C LYS A 207 -9.41 -15.87 6.13
N SER A 208 -8.45 -15.00 6.33
CA SER A 208 -7.32 -14.80 5.44
C SER A 208 -6.26 -15.89 5.69
N ILE A 209 -5.78 -16.50 4.62
CA ILE A 209 -4.76 -17.54 4.65
C ILE A 209 -3.60 -17.19 3.74
N THR A 210 -2.40 -17.63 4.11
CA THR A 210 -1.24 -17.63 3.22
C THR A 210 -0.46 -18.93 3.38
N ILE A 211 0.30 -19.31 2.36
CA ILE A 211 1.11 -20.53 2.35
C ILE A 211 2.55 -20.13 2.62
N PHE A 212 3.21 -20.83 3.55
CA PHE A 212 4.64 -20.68 3.78
C PHE A 212 5.44 -21.77 3.06
N PRO A 213 6.14 -21.45 1.95
CA PRO A 213 6.91 -22.43 1.19
C PRO A 213 8.30 -22.64 1.79
N ALA A 214 8.79 -23.89 1.74
CA ALA A 214 10.17 -24.23 2.10
C ALA A 214 11.17 -23.71 1.05
N ASN A 215 12.41 -23.46 1.45
CA ASN A 215 13.55 -23.03 0.64
C ASN A 215 13.46 -21.61 0.04
N PHE A 216 12.36 -20.89 0.22
CA PHE A 216 12.23 -19.52 -0.27
C PHE A 216 12.40 -18.51 0.84
N LYS A 217 13.00 -17.37 0.49
CA LYS A 217 12.93 -16.16 1.30
C LYS A 217 11.60 -15.49 0.96
N VAL A 218 10.79 -15.17 1.96
CA VAL A 218 9.44 -14.63 1.71
C VAL A 218 9.18 -13.36 2.51
N LEU A 219 8.44 -12.41 1.94
CA LEU A 219 7.71 -11.43 2.74
C LEU A 219 6.39 -12.07 3.17
N LEU A 220 6.33 -12.58 4.40
CA LEU A 220 5.11 -13.15 4.93
C LEU A 220 4.11 -12.03 5.24
N PRO A 221 2.96 -11.96 4.52
CA PRO A 221 1.95 -10.96 4.77
C PRO A 221 1.12 -11.33 6.00
N LYS A 222 0.49 -10.31 6.61
CA LYS A 222 -0.53 -10.55 7.64
C LYS A 222 -1.63 -11.45 7.06
N ALA A 223 -1.96 -12.50 7.81
CA ALA A 223 -3.08 -13.39 7.56
C ALA A 223 -3.61 -13.90 8.92
N ASP A 224 -4.77 -14.55 8.94
CA ASP A 224 -5.27 -15.24 10.13
C ASP A 224 -4.53 -16.57 10.32
N TYR A 225 -4.29 -17.29 9.21
CA TYR A 225 -3.61 -18.57 9.22
C TYR A 225 -2.46 -18.68 8.21
N ILE A 226 -1.44 -19.44 8.62
CA ILE A 226 -0.35 -19.93 7.80
C ILE A 226 -0.57 -21.41 7.53
N PHE A 227 -0.55 -21.79 6.25
CA PHE A 227 -0.61 -23.18 5.83
C PHE A 227 0.81 -23.69 5.58
N LEU A 228 1.18 -24.75 6.30
CA LEU A 228 2.38 -25.53 6.01
C LEU A 228 1.96 -26.76 5.22
N ILE A 229 2.51 -26.92 4.02
CA ILE A 229 2.10 -27.96 3.08
C ILE A 229 3.31 -28.80 2.72
N LYS A 230 3.16 -30.13 2.85
CA LYS A 230 4.01 -31.10 2.17
C LYS A 230 3.15 -31.87 1.18
N LYS A 231 3.44 -31.66 -0.11
CA LYS A 231 2.64 -32.18 -1.22
C LYS A 231 2.39 -33.68 -1.06
N ASN A 232 1.11 -34.07 -1.12
CA ASN A 232 0.64 -35.46 -0.99
C ASN A 232 0.92 -36.14 0.35
N GLU A 233 1.36 -35.41 1.38
CA GLU A 233 1.66 -36.00 2.70
C GLU A 233 0.83 -35.36 3.81
N ALA A 234 0.93 -34.03 3.97
CA ALA A 234 0.27 -33.36 5.08
C ALA A 234 0.07 -31.87 4.82
N ILE A 235 -1.00 -31.33 5.44
CA ILE A 235 -1.29 -29.92 5.53
C ILE A 235 -1.61 -29.65 7.00
N VAL A 236 -1.06 -28.58 7.56
CA VAL A 236 -1.43 -28.08 8.89
C VAL A 236 -1.77 -26.60 8.80
N LYS A 237 -2.82 -26.20 9.53
CA LYS A 237 -3.28 -24.82 9.63
C LYS A 237 -2.77 -24.24 10.94
N VAL A 238 -1.97 -23.18 10.87
CA VAL A 238 -1.33 -22.58 12.05
C VAL A 238 -1.80 -21.14 12.20
N ALA A 239 -2.20 -20.73 13.41
CA ALA A 239 -2.48 -19.32 13.68
C ALA A 239 -1.24 -18.46 13.42
N PHE A 240 -1.42 -17.30 12.79
CA PHE A 240 -0.32 -16.43 12.37
C PHE A 240 0.66 -16.11 13.52
N ASP A 241 0.14 -15.69 14.66
CA ASP A 241 0.97 -15.31 15.81
C ASP A 241 1.80 -16.47 16.36
N ASP A 242 1.25 -17.69 16.36
CA ASP A 242 1.95 -18.87 16.85
C ASP A 242 3.03 -19.32 15.87
N PHE A 243 2.76 -19.21 14.57
CA PHE A 243 3.79 -19.39 13.55
C PHE A 243 4.94 -18.39 13.71
N ILE A 244 4.62 -17.10 13.87
CA ILE A 244 5.62 -16.04 14.05
C ILE A 244 6.47 -16.27 15.30
N LYS A 245 5.86 -16.64 16.44
CA LYS A 245 6.60 -16.99 17.67
C LYS A 245 7.58 -18.13 17.44
N TYR A 246 7.15 -19.17 16.73
CA TYR A 246 7.99 -20.33 16.43
C TYR A 246 9.16 -19.97 15.51
N ILE A 247 8.91 -19.21 14.44
CA ILE A 247 9.91 -18.90 13.42
C ILE A 247 10.73 -17.63 13.72
N ALA A 248 10.47 -16.96 14.85
CA ALA A 248 11.09 -15.69 15.24
C ALA A 248 12.62 -15.61 15.04
N PRO A 249 13.42 -16.65 15.34
CA PRO A 249 14.88 -16.61 15.11
C PRO A 249 15.29 -16.43 13.63
N LYS A 250 14.39 -16.74 12.69
CA LYS A 250 14.58 -16.60 11.23
C LYS A 250 13.70 -15.52 10.61
N ALA A 251 13.02 -14.74 11.44
CA ALA A 251 12.11 -13.69 11.03
C ALA A 251 12.72 -12.31 11.28
N LYS A 252 12.71 -11.45 10.27
CA LYS A 252 12.99 -10.02 10.40
C LYS A 252 11.66 -9.29 10.27
N ARG A 253 11.17 -8.73 11.37
CA ARG A 253 9.99 -7.84 11.34
C ARG A 253 10.31 -6.63 10.46
N VAL A 254 9.44 -6.33 9.49
CA VAL A 254 9.61 -5.17 8.60
C VAL A 254 8.64 -4.05 8.89
N ASP A 255 7.43 -4.40 9.34
CA ASP A 255 6.43 -3.45 9.82
C ASP A 255 5.60 -4.04 10.97
N GLU A 256 4.45 -3.47 11.30
CA GLU A 256 3.66 -3.96 12.43
C GLU A 256 3.21 -5.44 12.26
N PHE A 257 2.92 -5.90 11.04
CA PHE A 257 2.31 -7.22 10.84
C PHE A 257 2.98 -8.08 9.75
N GLN A 258 4.09 -7.62 9.17
CA GLN A 258 4.80 -8.33 8.12
C GLN A 258 6.23 -8.66 8.54
N TYR A 259 6.69 -9.82 8.06
CA TYR A 259 8.00 -10.36 8.38
C TYR A 259 8.68 -10.87 7.12
N ILE A 260 9.96 -10.56 6.95
CA ILE A 260 10.82 -11.30 6.03
C ILE A 260 11.24 -12.58 6.75
N ILE A 261 10.88 -13.73 6.20
CA ILE A 261 11.32 -15.03 6.68
C ILE A 261 12.40 -15.54 5.74
N TYR A 262 13.58 -15.83 6.28
CA TYR A 262 14.69 -16.39 5.50
C TYR A 262 14.45 -17.88 5.17
N PRO A 263 15.09 -18.41 4.11
CA PRO A 263 14.86 -19.78 3.65
C PRO A 263 14.96 -20.82 4.77
N VAL A 264 13.92 -21.65 4.87
CA VAL A 264 13.87 -22.82 5.75
C VAL A 264 14.00 -24.07 4.91
N GLN A 265 14.97 -24.93 5.20
CA GLN A 265 15.20 -26.16 4.44
C GLN A 265 14.02 -27.12 4.56
N GLU A 266 13.77 -27.95 3.55
CA GLU A 266 12.60 -28.87 3.53
C GLU A 266 12.49 -29.75 4.78
N ASN A 267 13.61 -30.29 5.27
CA ASN A 267 13.62 -31.12 6.46
C ASN A 267 13.14 -30.35 7.70
N GLU A 268 13.59 -29.11 7.85
CA GLU A 268 13.19 -28.26 8.96
C GLU A 268 11.72 -27.85 8.80
N HIS A 269 11.29 -27.48 7.60
CA HIS A 269 9.89 -27.19 7.30
C HIS A 269 8.98 -28.36 7.65
N TYR A 270 9.40 -29.59 7.34
CA TYR A 270 8.69 -30.80 7.74
C TYR A 270 8.66 -31.00 9.26
N GLN A 271 9.74 -30.69 9.99
CA GLN A 271 9.71 -30.71 11.46
C GLN A 271 8.73 -29.67 12.03
N MET A 272 8.64 -28.48 11.44
CA MET A 272 7.63 -27.49 11.83
C MET A 272 6.22 -28.03 11.62
N LEU A 273 5.98 -28.67 10.46
CA LEU A 273 4.68 -29.29 10.15
C LEU A 273 4.31 -30.34 11.21
N LEU A 274 5.23 -31.23 11.56
CA LEU A 274 5.00 -32.25 12.59
C LEU A 274 4.76 -31.65 13.97
N HIS A 275 5.50 -30.60 14.33
CA HIS A 275 5.33 -29.86 15.58
C HIS A 275 3.91 -29.31 15.71
N PHE A 276 3.44 -28.53 14.73
CA PHE A 276 2.10 -27.94 14.80
C PHE A 276 0.98 -28.99 14.70
N LYS A 277 1.18 -30.05 13.91
CA LYS A 277 0.22 -31.14 13.84
C LYS A 277 0.01 -31.83 15.19
N SER A 278 1.07 -31.96 16.00
CA SER A 278 0.97 -32.55 17.34
C SER A 278 0.20 -31.68 18.35
N ILE A 279 0.12 -30.37 18.09
CA ILE A 279 -0.59 -29.41 18.93
C ILE A 279 -2.09 -29.37 18.56
N GLU A 280 -2.46 -29.58 17.29
CA GLU A 280 -3.87 -29.70 16.87
C GLU A 280 -4.59 -30.92 17.48
N THR A 281 -3.85 -31.92 17.98
CA THR A 281 -4.42 -33.19 18.47
C THR A 281 -4.68 -33.23 19.98
N ILE A 282 -4.47 -32.12 20.69
CA ILE A 282 -4.69 -31.95 22.14
C ILE A 282 -5.90 -31.05 22.36
#